data_AF-A0A8R1DKF7-F1
#
_entry.id   AF-A0A8R1DKF7-F1
#
_cell.length_a   1.000
_cell.length_b   1.000
_cell.length_c   1.000
_cell.angle_alpha   90.00
_cell.angle_beta   90.00
_cell.angle_gamma   90.00
#
_symmetry.space_group_name_H-M   'P 1'
#
loop_
_entity.id
_entity.type
_entity.pdbx_description
1 polymer ?
#
loop_
_entity_poly.entity_id
_entity_poly.type
_entity_poly.pdbx_seq_one_letter_code
_entity_poly.pdbx_strand_id
1 'polypeptide(L)'
;MSCYWVAEVVPLAVTSFLPMIALPFLGVLSIKEVAPKYFADTNIVFFNSLMLSLAVEECQLHKRIALKMLTYVGTRPHWLMAGFMIITSFISLWISDTACCALMAPIAYALLEEIMIPKMSSLKDKEPSDDSENGEEKKLDTTRLSPRNRGICKCMMLLVAHASLIGGTGTINSTGPNLIFRDNLEK
;
A
#
# COMPACT_ATOMS: atom_id res chain seq x y z
N MET A 1 -25.90 0.09 11.20
CA MET A 1 -24.70 0.59 10.48
C MET A 1 -23.66 -0.50 10.23
N SER A 2 -23.44 -1.44 11.15
CA SER A 2 -22.42 -2.50 10.98
C SER A 2 -22.55 -3.31 9.69
N CYS A 3 -23.78 -3.64 9.25
CA CYS A 3 -23.97 -4.35 7.98
C CYS A 3 -23.54 -3.51 6.76
N TYR A 4 -23.66 -2.18 6.78
CA TYR A 4 -23.21 -1.32 5.67
C TYR A 4 -21.68 -1.27 5.57
N TRP A 5 -21.00 -1.28 6.72
CA TRP A 5 -19.54 -1.34 6.78
C TRP A 5 -18.99 -2.69 6.32
N VAL A 6 -19.64 -3.79 6.69
CA VAL A 6 -19.17 -5.15 6.33
C VAL A 6 -19.54 -5.53 4.90
N ALA A 7 -20.72 -5.16 4.44
CA ALA A 7 -21.20 -5.52 3.09
C ALA A 7 -20.80 -4.52 2.01
N GLU A 8 -20.13 -3.42 2.36
CA GLU A 8 -19.71 -2.33 1.45
C GLU A 8 -20.77 -1.95 0.40
N VAL A 9 -22.04 -1.89 0.81
CA VAL A 9 -23.18 -1.62 -0.09
C VAL A 9 -23.05 -0.27 -0.80
N VAL A 10 -22.43 0.70 -0.11
CA VAL A 10 -22.07 2.03 -0.61
C VAL A 10 -20.65 2.37 -0.18
N PRO A 11 -19.94 3.26 -0.90
CA PRO A 11 -18.56 3.61 -0.56
C PRO A 11 -18.39 3.99 0.92
N LEU A 12 -17.28 3.57 1.52
CA LEU A 12 -17.00 3.77 2.96
C LEU A 12 -17.14 5.23 3.38
N ALA A 13 -16.76 6.18 2.52
CA ALA A 13 -16.93 7.61 2.75
C ALA A 13 -18.42 7.99 2.91
N VAL A 14 -19.31 7.48 2.04
CA VAL A 14 -20.74 7.75 2.10
C VAL A 14 -21.36 7.12 3.35
N THR A 15 -20.97 5.88 3.66
CA THR A 15 -21.38 5.21 4.91
C THR A 15 -20.95 5.98 6.14
N SER A 16 -19.77 6.62 6.11
CA SER A 16 -19.24 7.44 7.21
C SER A 16 -20.04 8.72 7.43
N PHE A 17 -20.63 9.32 6.39
CA PHE A 17 -21.51 10.49 6.51
C PHE A 17 -22.95 10.16 6.86
N LEU A 18 -23.39 8.92 6.65
CA LEU A 18 -24.77 8.49 6.89
C LEU A 18 -25.27 8.80 8.33
N PRO A 19 -24.48 8.59 9.40
CA PRO A 19 -24.89 8.97 10.76
C PRO A 19 -25.17 10.46 10.93
N MET A 20 -24.46 11.33 10.20
CA MET A 20 -24.65 12.78 10.25
C MET A 20 -26.07 13.21 9.83
N ILE A 21 -26.69 12.45 8.91
CA ILE A 21 -28.04 12.73 8.41
C ILE A 21 -29.08 11.87 9.13
N ALA A 22 -28.78 10.59 9.35
CA ALA A 22 -29.70 9.65 9.95
C ALA A 22 -30.00 9.95 11.42
N LEU A 23 -29.00 10.27 12.25
CA LEU A 23 -29.20 10.55 13.68
C LEU A 23 -30.12 11.75 13.96
N PRO A 24 -29.97 12.92 13.28
CA PRO A 24 -30.90 14.03 13.46
C PRO A 24 -32.26 13.77 12.83
N PHE A 25 -32.34 13.03 11.73
CA PHE A 25 -33.64 12.68 11.12
C PHE A 25 -34.46 11.75 12.01
N LEU A 26 -33.81 10.84 12.74
CA LEU A 26 -34.45 9.97 13.73
C LEU A 26 -34.70 10.69 15.08
N GLY A 27 -34.28 11.95 15.24
CA GLY A 27 -34.50 12.73 16.46
C GLY A 27 -33.68 12.30 17.68
N VAL A 28 -32.60 11.53 17.49
CA VAL A 28 -31.79 10.99 18.60
C VAL A 28 -30.77 12.02 19.09
N LEU A 29 -30.09 12.71 18.16
CA LEU A 29 -29.11 13.77 18.47
C LEU A 29 -29.31 14.97 17.53
N SER A 30 -29.02 16.17 18.03
CA SER A 30 -29.06 17.38 17.20
C SER A 30 -27.88 17.45 16.23
N ILE A 31 -28.07 18.08 15.07
CA ILE A 31 -26.99 18.32 14.09
C ILE A 31 -25.78 19.03 14.74
N LYS A 32 -26.04 19.90 15.74
CA LYS A 32 -25.02 20.67 16.46
C LYS A 32 -24.12 19.80 17.35
N GLU A 33 -24.61 18.64 17.77
CA GLU A 33 -23.87 17.69 18.60
C GLU A 33 -23.11 16.66 17.76
N VAL A 34 -23.67 16.30 16.59
CA VAL A 34 -23.07 15.32 15.67
C VAL A 34 -21.96 15.94 14.82
N ALA A 35 -22.16 17.15 14.29
CA ALA A 35 -21.17 17.83 13.44
C ALA A 35 -19.75 17.97 14.06
N PRO A 36 -19.57 18.39 15.33
CA PRO A 36 -18.23 18.54 15.91
C PRO A 36 -17.48 17.22 16.06
N LYS A 37 -18.16 16.06 16.10
CA LYS A 37 -17.52 14.74 16.19
C LYS A 37 -16.74 14.37 14.91
N TYR A 38 -17.09 14.93 13.77
CA TYR A 38 -16.37 14.71 12.51
C TYR A 38 -15.08 15.53 12.41
N PHE A 39 -14.99 16.65 13.12
CA PHE A 39 -13.81 17.53 13.16
C PHE A 39 -12.96 17.30 14.42
N ALA A 40 -12.92 16.07 14.92
CA ALA A 40 -12.04 15.72 16.03
C ALA A 40 -10.57 15.95 15.67
N ASP A 41 -9.75 16.35 16.66
CA ASP A 41 -8.31 16.61 16.49
C ASP A 41 -7.58 15.42 15.86
N THR A 42 -8.02 14.20 16.16
CA THR A 42 -7.54 12.96 15.55
C THR A 42 -7.66 12.95 14.02
N ASN A 43 -8.80 13.38 13.48
CA ASN A 43 -8.98 13.47 12.03
C ASN A 43 -8.08 14.55 11.41
N ILE A 44 -7.88 15.67 12.10
CA ILE A 44 -6.98 16.73 11.65
C ILE A 44 -5.53 16.23 11.61
N VAL A 45 -5.06 15.51 12.64
CA VAL A 45 -3.73 14.89 12.66
C VAL A 45 -3.57 13.89 11.51
N PHE A 46 -4.60 13.11 11.21
CA PHE A 46 -4.62 12.21 10.05
C PHE A 46 -4.36 12.97 8.74
N PHE A 47 -5.14 14.02 8.49
CA PHE A 47 -5.03 14.83 7.27
C PHE A 47 -3.64 15.44 7.12
N ASN A 48 -3.07 15.98 8.20
CA ASN A 48 -1.71 16.52 8.19
C ASN A 48 -0.65 15.45 7.89
N SER A 49 -0.80 14.25 8.45
CA SER A 49 0.13 13.15 8.19
C SER A 49 0.03 12.64 6.76
N LEU A 50 -1.18 12.54 6.20
CA LEU A 50 -1.36 12.18 4.78
C LEU A 50 -0.72 13.21 3.87
N MET A 51 -0.87 14.51 4.18
CA MET A 51 -0.27 15.59 3.39
C MET A 51 1.27 15.54 3.45
N LEU A 52 1.85 15.27 4.62
CA LEU A 52 3.29 15.05 4.77
C LEU A 52 3.76 13.82 4.00
N SER A 53 3.00 12.72 4.07
CA SER A 53 3.31 11.47 3.37
C SER A 53 3.35 11.66 1.85
N LEU A 54 2.33 12.34 1.31
CA LEU A 54 2.27 12.71 -0.12
C LEU A 54 3.45 13.61 -0.52
N ALA A 55 3.83 14.59 0.31
CA ALA A 55 4.99 15.44 0.02
C ALA A 55 6.31 14.64 -0.06
N VAL A 56 6.50 13.68 0.84
CA VAL A 56 7.65 12.75 0.81
C VAL A 56 7.59 11.81 -0.41
N GLU A 57 6.38 11.44 -0.82
CA GLU A 57 6.14 10.62 -2.02
C GLU A 57 6.51 11.38 -3.30
N GLU A 58 6.08 12.63 -3.45
CA GLU A 58 6.40 13.51 -4.58
C GLU A 58 7.92 13.74 -4.71
N CYS A 59 8.63 13.82 -3.58
CA CYS A 59 10.09 13.92 -3.59
C CYS A 59 10.81 12.62 -3.98
N GLN A 60 10.06 11.52 -4.18
CA GLN A 60 10.57 10.17 -4.52
C GLN A 60 11.65 9.67 -3.54
N LEU A 61 11.67 10.21 -2.32
CA LEU A 61 12.71 9.95 -1.33
C LEU A 61 12.72 8.47 -0.93
N HIS A 62 11.52 7.92 -0.73
CA HIS A 62 11.29 6.51 -0.40
C HIS A 62 11.85 5.57 -1.48
N LYS A 63 11.69 5.87 -2.78
CA LYS A 63 12.28 5.06 -3.86
C LYS A 63 13.80 5.12 -3.84
N ARG A 64 14.38 6.30 -3.60
CA ARG A 64 15.84 6.49 -3.53
C ARG A 64 16.45 5.68 -2.39
N ILE A 65 15.79 5.68 -1.23
CA ILE A 65 16.21 4.89 -0.06
C ILE A 65 16.04 3.39 -0.34
N ALA A 66 14.90 2.98 -0.92
CA ALA A 66 14.63 1.58 -1.25
C ALA A 66 15.68 1.01 -2.20
N LEU A 67 15.97 1.70 -3.31
CA LEU A 67 16.95 1.25 -4.29
C LEU A 67 18.36 1.18 -3.69
N LYS A 68 18.76 2.18 -2.89
CA LYS A 68 20.08 2.21 -2.25
C LYS A 68 20.26 1.07 -1.24
N MET A 69 19.24 0.81 -0.43
CA MET A 69 19.24 -0.31 0.52
C MET A 69 19.25 -1.65 -0.21
N LEU A 70 18.51 -1.75 -1.32
CA LEU A 70 18.49 -2.97 -2.11
C LEU A 70 19.84 -3.24 -2.80
N THR A 71 20.55 -2.22 -3.27
CA THR A 71 21.91 -2.42 -3.79
C THR A 71 22.91 -2.89 -2.74
N TYR A 72 22.64 -2.64 -1.45
CA TYR A 72 23.46 -3.14 -0.34
C TYR A 72 23.14 -4.60 -0.01
N VAL A 73 21.89 -5.00 -0.19
CA VAL A 73 21.40 -6.37 0.01
C VAL A 73 21.79 -7.21 -1.20
N GLY A 74 22.81 -8.05 -1.05
CA GLY A 74 23.42 -8.81 -2.16
C GLY A 74 22.47 -9.72 -2.95
N THR A 75 22.99 -10.28 -4.05
CA THR A 75 22.25 -11.02 -5.10
C THR A 75 21.66 -12.39 -4.72
N ARG A 76 21.76 -12.82 -3.45
CA ARG A 76 21.19 -14.11 -3.04
C ARG A 76 19.70 -13.97 -2.73
N PRO A 77 18.84 -14.89 -3.21
CA PRO A 77 17.38 -14.73 -3.13
C PRO A 77 16.83 -14.60 -1.70
N HIS A 78 17.44 -15.26 -0.72
CA HIS A 78 17.02 -15.15 0.69
C HIS A 78 17.34 -13.77 1.30
N TRP A 79 18.51 -13.20 0.99
CA TRP A 79 18.87 -11.86 1.42
C TRP A 79 18.03 -10.81 0.73
N LEU A 80 17.77 -10.98 -0.57
CA LEU A 80 16.89 -10.10 -1.34
C LEU A 80 15.49 -10.00 -0.70
N MET A 81 14.89 -11.13 -0.36
CA MET A 81 13.58 -11.18 0.30
C MET A 81 13.61 -10.52 1.67
N ALA A 82 14.64 -10.76 2.48
CA ALA A 82 14.80 -10.10 3.78
C ALA A 82 14.97 -8.58 3.65
N GLY A 83 15.77 -8.13 2.67
CA GLY A 83 15.93 -6.70 2.36
C GLY A 83 14.62 -6.06 1.96
N PHE A 84 13.87 -6.69 1.07
CA PHE A 84 12.53 -6.23 0.68
C PHE A 84 11.59 -6.11 1.87
N MET A 85 11.60 -7.11 2.77
CA MET A 85 10.75 -7.10 3.96
C MET A 85 11.07 -5.89 4.85
N ILE A 86 12.35 -5.67 5.15
CA ILE A 86 12.81 -4.59 6.04
C ILE A 86 12.51 -3.23 5.42
N ILE A 87 12.85 -3.04 4.15
CA ILE A 87 12.65 -1.77 3.44
C ILE A 87 11.16 -1.45 3.34
N THR A 88 10.33 -2.42 2.93
CA THR A 88 8.89 -2.23 2.79
C THR A 88 8.25 -1.88 4.14
N SER A 89 8.61 -2.60 5.20
CA SER A 89 8.13 -2.31 6.55
C SER A 89 8.56 -0.91 7.03
N PHE A 90 9.81 -0.52 6.76
CA PHE A 90 10.31 0.81 7.13
C PHE A 90 9.59 1.94 6.37
N ILE A 91 9.31 1.75 5.08
CA ILE A 91 8.59 2.74 4.28
C ILE A 91 7.12 2.84 4.73
N SER A 92 6.48 1.72 5.06
CA SER A 92 5.10 1.68 5.58
C SER A 92 4.94 2.34 6.95
N LEU A 93 6.02 2.66 7.68
CA LEU A 93 5.91 3.46 8.91
C LEU A 93 5.48 4.92 8.60
N TRP A 94 5.88 5.43 7.44
CA TRP A 94 5.71 6.84 7.05
C TRP A 94 4.67 7.02 5.94
N ILE A 95 4.41 5.97 5.17
CA ILE A 95 3.46 5.95 4.06
C ILE A 95 2.33 4.99 4.38
N SER A 96 1.12 5.29 3.91
CA SER A 96 -0.03 4.38 4.06
C SER A 96 0.27 3.01 3.45
N ASP A 97 -0.23 1.94 4.07
CA ASP A 97 0.05 0.56 3.64
C ASP A 97 -0.33 0.31 2.17
N THR A 98 -1.48 0.85 1.75
CA THR A 98 -1.95 0.73 0.37
C THR A 98 -0.99 1.40 -0.62
N ALA A 99 -0.52 2.62 -0.32
CA ALA A 99 0.43 3.31 -1.19
C ALA A 99 1.81 2.63 -1.18
N CYS A 100 2.28 2.16 -0.02
CA CYS A 100 3.53 1.41 0.08
C CYS A 100 3.51 0.14 -0.78
N CYS A 101 2.42 -0.64 -0.71
CA CYS A 101 2.22 -1.81 -1.56
C CYS A 101 2.19 -1.47 -3.05
N ALA A 102 1.43 -0.43 -3.43
CA ALA A 102 1.33 0.02 -4.82
C ALA A 102 2.68 0.46 -5.41
N LEU A 103 3.54 1.05 -4.59
CA LEU A 103 4.89 1.49 -4.99
C LEU A 103 5.90 0.34 -5.04
N MET A 104 5.85 -0.58 -4.06
CA MET A 104 6.81 -1.69 -3.95
C MET A 104 6.51 -2.85 -4.90
N ALA A 105 5.25 -3.08 -5.26
CA ALA A 105 4.84 -4.13 -6.20
C ALA A 105 5.55 -4.04 -7.57
N PRO A 106 5.56 -2.91 -8.29
CA PRO A 106 6.27 -2.80 -9.57
C PRO A 106 7.80 -2.89 -9.43
N ILE A 107 8.36 -2.44 -8.30
CA ILE A 107 9.80 -2.56 -8.03
C ILE A 107 10.20 -4.03 -7.81
N ALA A 108 9.44 -4.74 -6.97
CA ALA A 108 9.62 -6.17 -6.74
C ALA A 108 9.47 -6.94 -8.06
N TYR A 109 8.49 -6.57 -8.88
CA TYR A 109 8.28 -7.13 -10.21
C TYR A 109 9.51 -6.97 -11.11
N ALA A 110 10.02 -5.74 -11.28
CA ALA A 110 11.16 -5.44 -12.14
C ALA A 110 12.42 -6.23 -11.76
N LEU A 111 12.65 -6.45 -10.46
CA LEU A 111 13.81 -7.20 -9.97
C LEU A 111 13.66 -8.71 -10.14
N LEU A 112 12.44 -9.23 -9.99
CA LEU A 112 12.16 -10.64 -10.27
C LEU A 112 12.36 -10.93 -11.76
N GLU A 113 11.95 -10.01 -12.63
CA GLU A 113 12.23 -10.05 -14.06
C GLU A 113 13.75 -10.08 -14.31
N GLU A 114 14.53 -9.17 -13.74
CA GLU A 114 15.99 -9.15 -13.94
C GLU A 114 16.72 -10.41 -13.43
N ILE A 115 16.32 -10.93 -12.26
CA ILE A 115 16.99 -12.08 -11.61
C ILE A 115 16.54 -13.42 -12.20
N MET A 116 15.29 -13.53 -12.65
CA MET A 116 14.74 -14.77 -13.20
C MET A 116 14.83 -14.87 -14.72
N ILE A 117 15.05 -13.76 -15.43
CA ILE A 117 15.16 -13.70 -16.90
C ILE A 117 16.62 -13.61 -17.45
N PRO A 118 17.72 -14.01 -16.78
CA PRO A 118 18.98 -14.24 -17.50
C PRO A 118 18.93 -15.52 -18.39
N LYS A 119 17.79 -16.21 -18.50
CA LYS A 119 17.61 -17.43 -19.31
C LYS A 119 16.79 -17.28 -20.60
N MET A 120 16.37 -16.08 -20.98
CA MET A 120 15.52 -15.89 -22.18
C MET A 120 16.09 -14.90 -23.21
N SER A 121 17.37 -14.53 -23.14
CA SER A 121 18.03 -13.73 -24.18
C SER A 121 18.32 -14.48 -25.48
N SER A 122 18.06 -15.79 -25.57
CA SER A 122 18.31 -16.57 -26.79
C SER A 122 17.10 -16.71 -27.74
N LEU A 123 15.93 -16.15 -27.44
CA LEU A 123 14.73 -16.34 -28.27
C LEU A 123 13.93 -15.07 -28.56
N LYS A 124 14.50 -13.88 -28.30
CA LYS A 124 13.83 -12.60 -28.58
C LYS A 124 14.32 -11.92 -29.87
N ASP A 125 14.82 -12.70 -30.83
CA ASP A 125 14.93 -12.26 -32.21
C ASP A 125 13.65 -12.65 -32.97
N LYS A 126 12.97 -11.63 -33.52
CA LYS A 126 11.69 -11.63 -34.27
C LYS A 126 10.46 -11.46 -33.36
N GLU A 127 9.71 -10.36 -33.37
CA GLU A 127 9.33 -9.45 -34.47
C GLU A 127 9.02 -8.01 -33.97
N PRO A 128 8.92 -7.01 -34.89
CA PRO A 128 8.92 -5.58 -34.59
C PRO A 128 7.51 -4.92 -34.49
N SER A 129 7.51 -3.71 -33.92
CA SER A 129 6.58 -2.57 -34.10
C SER A 129 5.07 -2.79 -33.89
N ASP A 130 4.43 -2.02 -33.01
CA ASP A 130 3.83 -0.71 -33.36
C ASP A 130 3.15 -0.05 -32.14
N ASP A 131 2.93 1.25 -32.26
CA ASP A 131 2.51 2.26 -31.27
C ASP A 131 1.27 1.95 -30.41
N SER A 132 1.29 2.36 -29.14
CA SER A 132 0.24 3.19 -28.50
C SER A 132 0.44 3.36 -26.99
N GLU A 133 0.32 4.60 -26.54
CA GLU A 133 0.14 5.02 -25.16
C GLU A 133 -1.05 4.28 -24.52
N ASN A 134 -0.81 3.49 -23.48
CA ASN A 134 -1.76 3.25 -22.39
C ASN A 134 -1.02 2.55 -21.24
N GLY A 135 -1.30 2.99 -20.02
CA GLY A 135 -0.73 2.46 -18.77
C GLY A 135 -1.21 1.05 -18.45
N GLU A 136 -0.88 0.09 -19.31
CA GLU A 136 -1.13 -1.33 -19.04
C GLU A 136 -0.03 -1.87 -18.14
N GLU A 137 -0.41 -2.28 -16.94
CA GLU A 137 0.40 -3.11 -16.06
C GLU A 137 0.97 -4.29 -16.85
N LYS A 138 2.30 -4.36 -16.96
CA LYS A 138 3.01 -5.52 -17.50
C LYS A 138 2.62 -6.77 -16.68
N LYS A 139 1.61 -7.50 -17.15
CA LYS A 139 1.16 -8.74 -16.55
C LYS A 139 2.25 -9.78 -16.75
N LEU A 140 2.89 -10.21 -15.66
CA LEU A 140 3.81 -11.34 -15.70
C LEU A 140 3.04 -12.57 -16.17
N ASP A 141 3.38 -13.11 -17.34
CA ASP A 141 2.94 -14.44 -17.78
C ASP A 141 3.60 -15.51 -16.89
N THR A 142 3.09 -15.61 -15.66
CA THR A 142 3.51 -16.59 -14.64
C THR A 142 3.37 -18.04 -15.12
N THR A 143 2.58 -18.25 -16.18
CA THR A 143 2.34 -19.51 -16.87
C THR A 143 3.59 -20.10 -17.52
N ARG A 144 4.56 -19.26 -17.92
CA ARG A 144 5.83 -19.71 -18.58
C ARG A 144 7.01 -19.92 -17.62
N LEU A 145 6.86 -19.63 -16.32
CA LEU A 145 7.93 -19.80 -15.33
C LEU A 145 8.03 -21.26 -14.82
N SER A 146 9.27 -21.73 -14.63
CA SER A 146 9.58 -22.96 -13.88
C SER A 146 8.91 -22.95 -12.50
N PRO A 147 8.40 -24.09 -11.98
CA PRO A 147 7.63 -24.15 -10.72
C PRO A 147 8.36 -23.54 -9.52
N ARG A 148 9.69 -23.66 -9.48
CA ARG A 148 10.54 -23.05 -8.43
C ARG A 148 10.54 -21.51 -8.49
N ASN A 149 10.66 -20.94 -9.69
CA ASN A 149 10.70 -19.50 -9.90
C ASN A 149 9.33 -18.86 -9.63
N ARG A 150 8.25 -19.56 -10.00
CA ARG A 150 6.88 -19.16 -9.65
C ARG A 150 6.67 -19.09 -8.14
N GLY A 151 7.23 -20.03 -7.38
CA GLY A 151 7.18 -20.03 -5.91
C GLY A 151 7.87 -18.79 -5.30
N ILE A 152 9.07 -18.45 -5.78
CA ILE A 152 9.81 -17.28 -5.30
C ILE A 152 9.06 -15.98 -5.64
N CYS A 153 8.52 -15.86 -6.86
CA CYS A 153 7.78 -14.69 -7.30
C CYS A 153 6.52 -14.45 -6.44
N LYS A 154 5.75 -15.51 -6.19
CA LYS A 154 4.58 -15.45 -5.29
C LYS A 154 4.97 -15.09 -3.87
N CYS A 155 6.05 -15.69 -3.36
CA CYS A 155 6.51 -15.43 -2.00
C CYS A 155 6.97 -13.99 -1.83
N MET A 156 7.65 -13.41 -2.82
CA MET A 156 8.10 -12.02 -2.78
C MET A 156 6.93 -11.04 -2.81
N MET A 157 5.92 -11.26 -3.66
CA MET A 157 4.70 -10.43 -3.67
C MET A 157 3.93 -10.50 -2.34
N LEU A 158 3.74 -11.71 -1.80
CA LEU A 158 3.08 -11.90 -0.50
C LEU A 158 3.86 -11.25 0.64
N LEU A 159 5.18 -11.35 0.60
CA LEU A 159 6.07 -10.75 1.59
C LEU A 159 5.97 -9.23 1.56
N VAL A 160 5.95 -8.59 0.39
CA VAL A 160 5.75 -7.13 0.28
C VAL A 160 4.41 -6.72 0.91
N ALA A 161 3.32 -7.43 0.59
CA ALA A 161 2.01 -7.14 1.16
C ALA A 161 1.98 -7.27 2.69
N HIS A 162 2.57 -8.33 3.25
CA HIS A 162 2.61 -8.52 4.71
C HIS A 162 3.58 -7.56 5.40
N ALA A 163 4.73 -7.28 4.79
CA ALA A 163 5.73 -6.37 5.33
C ALA A 163 5.19 -4.95 5.45
N SER A 164 4.41 -4.50 4.46
CA SER A 164 3.73 -3.21 4.51
C SER A 164 2.76 -3.16 5.68
N LEU A 165 1.87 -4.16 5.82
CA LEU A 165 0.93 -4.23 6.94
C LEU A 165 1.63 -4.20 8.31
N ILE A 166 2.72 -4.95 8.47
CA ILE A 166 3.51 -4.95 9.71
C ILE A 166 4.13 -3.57 9.97
N GLY A 167 4.68 -2.92 8.94
CA GLY A 167 5.23 -1.58 9.05
C GLY A 167 4.19 -0.54 9.48
N GLY A 168 2.96 -0.63 8.95
CA GLY A 168 1.86 0.26 9.30
C GLY A 168 1.46 0.23 10.78
N THR A 169 1.67 -0.90 11.45
CA THR A 169 1.41 -0.99 12.89
C THR A 169 2.40 -0.20 13.75
N GLY A 170 3.58 0.14 13.23
CA GLY A 170 4.65 0.74 14.04
C GLY A 170 4.47 2.22 14.35
N THR A 171 3.65 2.95 13.60
CA THR A 171 3.41 4.38 13.83
C THR A 171 1.91 4.68 13.90
N ILE A 172 1.50 5.53 14.84
CA ILE A 172 0.09 5.89 15.08
C ILE A 172 -0.60 6.47 13.83
N ASN A 173 0.15 7.22 13.01
CA ASN A 173 -0.41 7.91 11.85
C ASN A 173 -0.42 7.06 10.56
N SER A 174 0.19 5.88 10.56
CA SER A 174 0.31 5.10 9.32
C SER A 174 -1.01 4.42 8.92
N THR A 175 -1.81 3.99 9.91
CA THR A 175 -3.07 3.27 9.65
C THR A 175 -4.25 3.88 10.38
N GLY A 176 -5.42 3.87 9.72
CA GLY A 176 -6.68 4.35 10.30
C GLY A 176 -7.06 3.69 11.64
N PRO A 177 -6.91 2.35 11.81
CA PRO A 177 -7.18 1.68 13.08
C PRO A 177 -6.35 2.19 14.26
N ASN A 178 -5.06 2.48 14.05
CA ASN A 178 -4.19 3.03 15.11
C ASN A 178 -4.68 4.39 15.59
N LEU A 179 -5.24 5.17 14.67
CA LEU A 179 -5.75 6.50 14.95
C LEU A 179 -7.06 6.47 15.74
N ILE A 180 -7.97 5.56 15.37
CA ILE A 180 -9.20 5.29 16.13
C ILE A 180 -8.84 4.78 17.53
N PHE A 181 -7.83 3.92 17.63
CA PHE A 181 -7.34 3.44 18.92
C PHE A 181 -6.83 4.60 19.80
N ARG A 182 -6.06 5.53 19.23
CA ARG A 182 -5.62 6.75 19.93
C ARG A 182 -6.80 7.59 20.42
N ASP A 183 -7.82 7.80 19.59
CA ASP A 183 -9.03 8.55 19.97
C ASP A 183 -9.79 7.91 21.15
N ASN A 184 -9.70 6.59 21.33
CA ASN A 184 -10.29 5.92 22.49
C ASN A 184 -9.43 6.04 23.75
N LEU A 185 -8.12 6.27 23.62
CA LEU A 185 -7.21 6.50 24.76
C LEU A 185 -7.24 7.95 25.26
N GLU A 186 -7.54 8.91 24.38
CA GLU A 186 -7.59 10.35 24.70
C GLU A 186 -8.97 10.81 25.24
N LYS A 187 -9.94 9.90 25.39
CA LYS A 187 -11.26 10.13 26.01
C LYS A 187 -11.28 9.86 27.51
#